data_AF-A0A7S2X992-F1
#
_entry.id   AF-A0A7S2X992-F1
#
_cell.length_a   1.000
_cell.length_b   1.000
_cell.length_c   1.000
_cell.angle_alpha   90.00
_cell.angle_beta   90.00
_cell.angle_gamma   90.00
#
_symmetry.space_group_name_H-M   'P 1'
#
loop_
_entity.id
_entity.type
_entity.pdbx_description
1 polymer ?
#
loop_
_entity_poly.entity_id
_entity_poly.type
_entity_poly.pdbx_seq_one_letter_code
_entity_poly.pdbx_strand_id
1 'polypeptide(L)'
;DQWEAKSIRNSCARCRQKFTILRRRHHCRYCGQLCCDKCSKQRRELESERKARMYSPNNPYQKKQNGAAASGDGDKMERVCTVCAEKIRKHVAQSAGGGGVDKKKCNVM
;
A
#
# COMPACT_ATOMS: atom_id res chain seq x y z
N ASP A 1 -34.90 -5.28 -11.57
CA ASP A 1 -33.66 -4.56 -11.25
C ASP A 1 -32.72 -5.49 -10.50
N GLN A 2 -31.77 -6.10 -11.20
CA GLN A 2 -30.88 -7.10 -10.59
C GLN A 2 -29.76 -6.39 -9.84
N TRP A 3 -29.97 -6.13 -8.55
CA TRP A 3 -28.93 -5.65 -7.65
C TRP A 3 -27.92 -6.81 -7.43
N GLU A 4 -26.92 -6.91 -8.30
CA GLU A 4 -25.86 -7.91 -8.18
C GLU A 4 -25.06 -7.66 -6.90
N ALA A 5 -25.16 -8.59 -5.95
CA ALA A 5 -24.34 -8.58 -4.75
C ALA A 5 -22.86 -8.68 -5.15
N LYS A 6 -22.11 -7.59 -4.97
CA LYS A 6 -20.64 -7.59 -5.12
C LYS A 6 -20.08 -8.78 -4.35
N SER A 7 -19.44 -9.71 -5.06
CA SER A 7 -18.93 -10.94 -4.46
C SER A 7 -18.04 -10.63 -3.26
N ILE A 8 -18.53 -10.93 -2.06
CA ILE A 8 -17.73 -10.81 -0.85
C ILE A 8 -16.67 -11.90 -0.96
N ARG A 9 -15.40 -11.49 -1.13
CA ARG A 9 -14.32 -12.46 -1.26
C ARG A 9 -14.09 -13.14 0.09
N ASN A 10 -14.34 -14.44 0.14
CA ASN A 10 -14.20 -15.25 1.37
C ASN A 10 -12.76 -15.72 1.64
N SER A 11 -11.80 -15.30 0.82
CA SER A 11 -10.40 -15.70 0.91
C SER A 11 -9.43 -14.53 0.71
N CYS A 12 -8.25 -14.67 1.30
CA CYS A 12 -7.18 -13.69 1.19
C CYS A 12 -6.72 -13.55 -0.27
N ALA A 13 -6.68 -12.31 -0.78
CA ALA A 13 -6.23 -12.01 -2.14
C ALA A 13 -4.76 -12.36 -2.42
N ARG A 14 -3.97 -12.68 -1.37
CA ARG A 14 -2.54 -12.97 -1.48
C ARG A 14 -2.24 -14.45 -1.32
N CYS A 15 -2.63 -15.05 -0.20
CA CYS A 15 -2.35 -16.46 0.06
C CYS A 15 -3.52 -17.40 -0.25
N ARG A 16 -4.67 -16.88 -0.72
CA ARG A 16 -5.90 -17.64 -1.05
C ARG A 16 -6.53 -18.44 0.09
N GLN A 17 -6.00 -18.35 1.30
CA GLN A 17 -6.57 -18.96 2.50
C GLN A 17 -7.93 -18.33 2.84
N LYS A 18 -8.92 -19.17 3.14
CA LYS A 18 -10.28 -18.74 3.56
C LYS A 18 -10.20 -17.94 4.86
N PHE A 19 -10.98 -16.87 4.98
CA PHE A 19 -11.12 -16.15 6.24
C PHE A 19 -11.88 -17.00 7.26
N THR A 20 -11.52 -16.85 8.53
CA THR A 20 -12.15 -17.52 9.68
C THR A 20 -12.24 -16.53 10.84
N ILE A 21 -12.84 -16.92 11.96
CA ILE A 21 -12.92 -16.07 13.16
C ILE A 21 -11.52 -15.60 13.61
N LEU A 22 -10.52 -16.49 13.51
CA LEU A 22 -9.12 -16.19 13.84
C LEU A 22 -8.36 -15.52 12.68
N ARG A 23 -8.72 -15.84 11.43
CA ARG A 23 -8.13 -15.20 10.24
C ARG A 23 -9.02 -14.06 9.78
N ARG A 24 -8.87 -12.91 10.45
CA ARG A 24 -9.65 -11.69 10.18
C ARG A 24 -9.32 -11.06 8.83
N ARG A 25 -10.26 -10.25 8.36
CA ARG A 25 -10.25 -9.54 7.08
C ARG A 25 -9.61 -8.16 7.23
N HIS A 26 -8.64 -7.83 6.37
CA HIS A 26 -7.98 -6.52 6.35
C HIS A 26 -7.86 -5.98 4.93
N HIS A 27 -8.20 -4.72 4.71
CA HIS A 27 -8.02 -4.08 3.41
C HIS A 27 -6.59 -3.53 3.25
N CYS A 28 -5.99 -3.71 2.08
CA CYS A 28 -4.79 -2.98 1.69
C CYS A 28 -5.18 -1.53 1.34
N ARG A 29 -4.59 -0.53 2.01
CA ARG A 29 -4.96 0.88 1.76
C ARG A 29 -4.48 1.40 0.40
N TYR A 30 -3.48 0.74 -0.20
CA TYR A 30 -2.97 1.11 -1.52
C TYR A 30 -3.75 0.49 -2.70
N CYS A 31 -4.18 -0.78 -2.61
CA CYS A 31 -4.87 -1.46 -3.72
C CYS A 31 -6.31 -1.92 -3.43
N GLY A 32 -6.83 -1.65 -2.23
CA GLY A 32 -8.19 -2.00 -1.81
C GLY A 32 -8.44 -3.50 -1.57
N GLN A 33 -7.53 -4.39 -1.93
CA GLN A 33 -7.77 -5.84 -1.86
C GLN A 33 -7.85 -6.37 -0.41
N LEU A 34 -8.74 -7.33 -0.19
CA LEU A 34 -8.94 -8.02 1.07
C LEU A 34 -7.84 -9.05 1.35
N CYS A 35 -7.15 -8.91 2.47
CA CYS A 35 -5.98 -9.69 2.87
C CYS A 35 -6.13 -10.18 4.32
N CYS A 36 -5.43 -11.26 4.68
CA CYS A 36 -5.28 -11.67 6.08
C CYS A 36 -4.17 -10.86 6.79
N ASP A 37 -4.06 -11.01 8.11
CA ASP A 37 -3.06 -10.28 8.90
C ASP A 37 -1.62 -10.60 8.43
N LYS A 38 -1.29 -11.89 8.23
CA LYS A 38 0.03 -12.33 7.71
C LYS A 38 0.39 -11.64 6.39
N CYS A 39 -0.57 -11.51 5.47
CA CYS A 39 -0.36 -10.89 4.17
C CYS A 39 -0.45 -9.36 4.18
N SER A 40 -0.72 -8.73 5.33
CA SER A 40 -0.86 -7.29 5.50
C SER A 40 -0.14 -6.75 6.74
N LYS A 41 0.93 -7.42 7.18
CA LYS A 41 1.71 -7.03 8.36
C LYS A 41 2.50 -5.73 8.18
N GLN A 42 2.71 -5.32 6.93
CA GLN A 42 3.53 -4.15 6.60
C GLN A 42 2.70 -2.86 6.65
N ARG A 43 3.35 -1.77 7.06
CA ARG A 43 2.83 -0.40 6.93
C ARG A 43 3.74 0.45 6.07
N ARG A 44 3.15 1.37 5.31
CA ARG A 44 3.85 2.32 4.43
C ARG A 44 3.19 3.68 4.52
N GLU A 45 3.99 4.72 4.38
CA GLU A 45 3.48 6.05 4.11
C GLU A 45 2.85 6.04 2.71
N LEU A 46 1.59 6.46 2.62
CA LEU A 46 0.85 6.47 1.35
C LEU A 46 0.53 7.88 0.87
N GLU A 47 0.63 8.88 1.74
CA GLU A 47 0.23 10.24 1.41
C GLU A 47 1.19 10.87 0.40
N SER A 48 2.49 10.74 0.61
CA SER A 48 3.52 11.13 -0.36
C SER A 48 3.36 10.41 -1.71
N GLU A 49 3.09 9.10 -1.71
CA GLU A 49 2.83 8.33 -2.93
C GLU A 49 1.54 8.76 -3.65
N ARG A 50 0.47 9.09 -2.92
CA ARG A 50 -0.79 9.59 -3.49
C ARG A 50 -0.59 10.98 -4.10
N LYS A 51 0.10 11.87 -3.40
CA LYS A 51 0.48 13.19 -3.91
C LYS A 51 1.39 13.07 -5.14
N ALA A 52 2.40 12.21 -5.11
CA ALA A 52 3.30 11.97 -6.26
C ALA A 52 2.54 11.52 -7.52
N ARG A 53 1.52 10.68 -7.37
CA ARG A 53 0.62 10.31 -8.49
C ARG A 53 -0.25 11.47 -8.94
N MET A 54 -0.86 12.18 -7.98
CA MET A 54 -1.76 13.29 -8.26
C MET A 54 -1.05 14.40 -9.06
N TYR A 55 0.19 14.71 -8.67
CA TYR A 55 1.04 15.72 -9.32
C TYR A 55 1.99 15.14 -10.37
N SER A 56 1.84 13.87 -10.76
CA SER A 56 2.70 13.26 -11.80
C SER A 56 2.45 13.94 -13.15
N PRO A 57 3.49 14.30 -13.95
CA PRO A 57 3.34 14.91 -15.27
C PRO A 57 2.52 14.08 -16.26
N ASN A 58 2.43 12.77 -16.04
CA ASN A 58 1.66 11.83 -16.87
C ASN A 58 0.30 11.46 -16.26
N ASN A 59 -0.16 12.16 -15.22
CA ASN A 59 -1.49 11.92 -14.68
C ASN A 59 -2.55 12.54 -15.61
N PRO A 60 -3.47 11.73 -16.19
CA PRO A 60 -4.52 12.22 -17.09
C PRO A 60 -5.57 13.09 -16.39
N TYR A 61 -5.53 13.20 -15.05
CA TYR A 61 -6.42 14.03 -14.23
C TYR A 61 -5.76 15.33 -13.71
N GLN A 62 -4.66 15.79 -14.34
CA GLN A 62 -4.05 17.08 -14.00
C GLN A 62 -4.94 18.25 -14.45
N LYS A 63 -5.94 18.61 -13.64
CA LYS A 63 -6.65 19.89 -13.78
C LYS A 63 -5.75 20.98 -13.21
N LYS A 64 -5.30 21.92 -14.05
CA LYS A 64 -4.46 23.09 -13.70
C LYS A 64 -4.87 23.68 -12.34
N GLN A 65 -3.94 23.70 -11.38
CA GLN A 65 -4.10 24.40 -10.12
C GLN A 65 -3.05 25.51 -10.05
N ASN A 66 -3.49 26.73 -9.78
CA ASN A 66 -2.65 27.80 -9.25
C ASN A 66 -2.56 27.57 -7.73
N GLY A 67 -1.34 27.62 -7.19
CA GLY A 67 -0.95 26.86 -6.00
C GLY A 67 -1.50 27.30 -4.64
N ALA A 68 -1.30 26.41 -3.67
CA ALA A 68 -0.78 26.69 -2.32
C ALA A 68 -0.46 25.34 -1.66
N ALA A 69 0.81 25.17 -1.28
CA ALA A 69 1.26 24.05 -0.49
C ALA A 69 1.00 24.29 1.00
N ALA A 70 1.06 23.18 1.74
CA ALA A 70 1.22 23.05 3.18
C ALA A 70 -0.06 23.06 4.04
N SER A 71 -0.36 21.87 4.57
CA SER A 71 -0.42 21.71 6.02
C SER A 71 0.20 20.35 6.34
N GLY A 72 1.09 20.34 7.33
CA GLY A 72 1.85 19.17 7.74
C GLY A 72 0.99 18.22 8.55
N ASP A 73 1.01 16.95 8.17
CA ASP A 73 0.48 15.85 8.95
C ASP A 73 1.51 14.73 8.86
N GLY A 74 2.12 14.42 10.00
CA GLY A 74 3.24 13.48 10.10
C GLY A 74 2.94 12.12 9.47
N ASP A 75 4.02 11.46 9.04
CA ASP A 75 4.06 10.22 8.26
C ASP A 75 3.09 9.14 8.76
N LYS A 76 1.85 9.16 8.27
CA LYS A 76 0.84 8.17 8.63
C LYS A 76 1.16 6.85 7.93
N MET A 77 1.79 5.95 8.69
CA MET A 77 2.11 4.59 8.26
C MET A 77 0.84 3.75 8.13
N GLU A 78 0.37 3.52 6.90
CA GLU A 78 -0.88 2.81 6.62
C GLU A 78 -0.67 1.34 6.29
N ARG A 79 -1.61 0.48 6.71
CA ARG A 79 -1.55 -0.96 6.46
C ARG A 79 -1.67 -1.27 4.97
N VAL A 80 -0.69 -2.00 4.44
CA VAL A 80 -0.67 -2.47 3.06
C VAL A 80 -0.40 -3.96 3.00
N CYS A 81 -0.84 -4.61 1.92
CA CYS A 81 -0.47 -5.99 1.68
C CYS A 81 1.03 -6.10 1.33
N THR A 82 1.64 -7.27 1.58
CA THR A 82 3.07 -7.53 1.33
C THR A 82 3.52 -7.10 -0.06
N VAL A 83 2.74 -7.45 -1.09
CA VAL A 83 3.01 -7.08 -2.49
C VAL A 83 3.06 -5.56 -2.69
N CYS A 84 2.10 -4.81 -2.13
CA CYS A 84 2.11 -3.35 -2.24
C CYS A 84 3.22 -2.74 -1.41
N ALA A 85 3.55 -3.34 -0.28
CA ALA A 85 4.62 -2.90 0.59
C ALA A 85 5.99 -2.95 -0.11
N GLU A 86 6.22 -3.95 -0.97
CA GLU A 86 7.41 -4.06 -1.82
C GLU A 86 7.39 -3.08 -2.98
N LYS A 87 6.24 -2.92 -3.65
CA LYS A 87 6.08 -1.95 -4.74
C LYS A 87 6.40 -0.53 -4.27
N ILE A 88 5.79 -0.10 -3.17
CA ILE A 88 6.01 1.24 -2.61
C ILE A 88 7.47 1.42 -2.20
N ARG A 89 8.11 0.42 -1.58
CA ARG A 89 9.54 0.46 -1.26
C ARG A 89 10.41 0.75 -2.48
N LYS A 90 10.13 0.09 -3.61
CA LYS A 90 10.91 0.27 -4.85
C LYS A 90 10.72 1.67 -5.45
N HIS A 91 9.52 2.23 -5.40
CA HIS A 91 9.26 3.59 -5.88
C HIS A 91 9.91 4.66 -4.98
N VAL A 92 9.84 4.50 -3.66
CA VAL A 92 10.51 5.41 -2.71
C VAL A 92 12.04 5.32 -2.82
N ALA A 93 12.61 4.11 -2.98
CA ALA A 93 14.06 3.92 -3.10
C ALA A 93 14.66 4.53 -4.38
N GLN A 94 13.87 4.76 -5.42
CA GLN A 94 14.30 5.45 -6.65
C GLN A 94 14.27 6.98 -6.50
N SER A 95 13.57 7.49 -5.47
CA SER A 95 13.45 8.93 -5.18
C SER A 95 14.25 9.37 -3.94
N ALA A 96 14.81 8.43 -3.19
CA ALA A 96 15.59 8.69 -1.99
C ALA A 96 16.97 8.04 -2.09
N GLY A 97 17.95 8.82 -2.55
CA GLY A 97 19.34 8.58 -2.17
C GLY A 97 19.49 8.86 -0.67
N GLY A 98 19.61 7.80 0.14
CA GLY A 98 20.10 7.87 1.52
C GLY A 98 19.25 7.16 2.59
N GLY A 99 19.85 6.20 3.30
CA GLY A 99 19.43 5.74 4.65
C GLY A 99 19.04 4.26 4.79
N GLY A 100 19.87 3.46 5.48
CA GLY A 100 19.75 2.00 5.73
C GLY A 100 18.49 1.56 6.49
N VAL A 101 18.16 0.27 6.65
CA VAL A 101 18.89 -0.93 7.14
C VAL A 101 18.11 -2.18 6.64
N ASP A 102 18.59 -3.42 6.48
CA ASP A 102 19.38 -4.31 7.34
C ASP A 102 20.07 -5.38 6.47
N LYS A 103 21.40 -5.49 6.54
CA LYS A 103 22.14 -6.65 6.02
C LYS A 103 22.22 -7.72 7.11
N LYS A 104 21.21 -8.59 7.21
CA LYS A 104 21.42 -9.90 7.85
C LYS A 104 22.02 -10.85 6.80
N LYS A 105 23.35 -10.79 6.67
CA LYS A 105 24.14 -11.89 6.10
C LYS A 105 24.03 -13.06 7.08
N CYS A 106 23.19 -14.05 6.77
CA CYS A 106 23.37 -15.37 7.36
C CYS A 106 24.46 -16.07 6.54
N ASN A 107 25.66 -16.14 7.11
CA ASN A 107 26.72 -17.03 6.66
C ASN A 107 26.31 -18.44 7.10
N VAL A 108 26.12 -19.36 6.16
CA VAL A 108 26.02 -20.80 6.47
C VAL A 108 27.44 -21.35 6.34
N MET A 109 27.92 -21.91 7.44
CA MET A 109 29.19 -22.65 7.55
C MET A 109 29.11 -23.97 6.78
#